data_AF-A0A1C4JDY1-F1
#
_entry.id   AF-A0A1C4JDY1-F1
#
_cell.length_a   1.000
_cell.length_b   1.000
_cell.length_c   1.000
_cell.angle_alpha   90.00
_cell.angle_beta   90.00
_cell.angle_gamma   90.00
#
_symmetry.space_group_name_H-M   'P 1'
#
loop_
_entity.id
_entity.type
_entity.pdbx_description
1 polymer ?
#
loop_
_entity_poly.entity_id
_entity_poly.type
_entity_poly.pdbx_seq_one_letter_code
_entity_poly.pdbx_strand_id
1 'polypeptide(L)'
;MGWGRPREVSVGGTGRGAVPRPGQGLAPDPDGAPTYRVAPHPGGVGRAEGRLTTPAGVIAASWRDRGRGGFDLDVDAGAVSEIAVPVPDSGTYVVRVDGRTAWDRTARAYSARVDGGRVVLAGVPAGSRTVTVRKR
;
A
#
# COMPACT_ATOMS: atom_id res chain seq x y z
N MET A 1 1.74 -1.66 25.83
CA MET A 1 0.79 -1.18 24.80
C MET A 1 1.35 -1.58 23.45
N GLY A 2 0.95 -2.74 22.93
CA GLY A 2 1.47 -3.31 21.70
C GLY A 2 0.49 -3.05 20.56
N TRP A 3 0.84 -2.17 19.63
CA TRP A 3 0.05 -1.97 18.41
C TRP A 3 0.01 -3.29 17.63
N GLY A 4 -1.19 -3.80 17.38
CA GLY A 4 -1.40 -4.94 16.51
C GLY A 4 -0.77 -4.66 15.16
N ARG A 5 0.06 -5.58 14.65
CA ARG A 5 0.73 -5.38 13.37
C ARG A 5 -0.34 -5.29 12.27
N PRO A 6 -0.29 -4.27 11.39
CA PRO A 6 -1.25 -4.16 10.30
C PRO A 6 -1.19 -5.42 9.45
N ARG A 7 -2.36 -5.91 9.02
CA ARG A 7 -2.42 -7.08 8.14
C ARG A 7 -1.89 -6.65 6.77
N GLU A 8 -0.83 -7.31 6.32
CA GLU A 8 -0.20 -7.03 5.03
C GLU A 8 -1.03 -7.63 3.91
N VAL A 9 -1.37 -6.80 2.92
CA VAL A 9 -1.97 -7.25 1.67
C VAL A 9 -0.88 -7.19 0.61
N SER A 10 -0.27 -8.34 0.36
CA SER A 10 0.64 -8.55 -0.76
C SER A 10 -0.18 -8.87 -2.01
N VAL A 11 -0.29 -7.90 -2.93
CA VAL A 11 -0.92 -8.09 -4.24
C VAL A 11 0.10 -8.75 -5.16
N GLY A 12 0.18 -10.08 -5.08
CA GLY A 12 1.00 -10.94 -5.95
C GLY A 12 0.16 -11.64 -7.02
N GLY A 13 0.73 -11.79 -8.23
CA GLY A 13 0.08 -12.47 -9.36
C GLY A 13 -0.29 -13.92 -9.01
N THR A 14 -1.57 -14.25 -9.25
CA THR A 14 -2.20 -15.58 -9.16
C THR A 14 -1.81 -16.42 -7.94
N GLY A 15 -2.51 -16.21 -6.84
CA GLY A 15 -2.63 -17.20 -5.76
C GLY A 15 -4.09 -17.23 -5.31
N ARG A 16 -4.71 -18.42 -5.32
CA ARG A 16 -6.06 -18.64 -4.78
C ARG A 16 -6.13 -18.13 -3.34
N GLY A 17 -6.69 -16.94 -3.14
CA GLY A 17 -6.93 -16.38 -1.81
C GLY A 17 -8.01 -17.19 -1.11
N ALA A 18 -7.64 -17.82 0.01
CA ALA A 18 -8.52 -18.61 0.83
C ALA A 18 -9.76 -17.81 1.25
N VAL A 19 -10.94 -18.43 1.08
CA VAL A 19 -12.21 -17.97 1.64
C VAL A 19 -12.17 -18.24 3.16
N PRO A 20 -12.25 -17.23 4.04
CA PRO A 20 -12.49 -17.51 5.45
C PRO A 20 -13.94 -18.01 5.58
N ARG A 21 -14.13 -19.26 6.03
CA ARG A 21 -15.46 -19.81 6.35
C ARG A 21 -16.02 -19.10 7.60
N PRO A 22 -17.32 -18.80 7.66
CA PRO A 22 -17.93 -18.24 8.86
C PRO A 22 -18.17 -19.34 9.90
N GLY A 23 -17.75 -19.09 11.14
CA GLY A 23 -18.06 -19.98 12.26
C GLY A 23 -17.02 -19.92 13.37
N GLN A 24 -17.21 -18.97 14.29
CA GLN A 24 -16.87 -18.96 15.72
C GLN A 24 -16.48 -17.54 16.14
N GLY A 25 -17.14 -17.07 17.20
CA GLY A 25 -17.27 -15.65 17.56
C GLY A 25 -15.95 -14.89 17.65
N LEU A 26 -15.85 -13.83 16.87
CA LEU A 26 -14.90 -12.75 17.07
C LEU A 26 -15.75 -11.47 17.14
N ALA A 27 -15.90 -10.94 18.34
CA ALA A 27 -16.42 -9.59 18.49
C ALA A 27 -15.44 -8.62 17.80
N PRO A 28 -15.90 -7.64 17.01
CA PRO A 28 -15.03 -6.56 16.58
C PRO A 28 -14.46 -5.85 17.81
N ASP A 29 -13.18 -5.51 17.76
CA ASP A 29 -12.56 -4.63 18.74
C ASP A 29 -13.39 -3.33 18.79
N PRO A 30 -14.01 -2.96 19.94
CA PRO A 30 -14.88 -1.79 20.03
C PRO A 30 -14.15 -0.46 19.75
N ASP A 31 -12.81 -0.49 19.73
CA ASP A 31 -11.96 0.71 19.69
C ASP A 31 -11.16 0.89 18.38
N GLY A 32 -11.23 -0.01 17.40
CA GLY A 32 -10.37 0.10 16.22
C GLY A 32 -10.77 -0.74 15.02
N ALA A 33 -11.22 -0.09 13.95
CA ALA A 33 -11.41 -0.75 12.67
C ALA A 33 -10.10 -1.41 12.21
N PRO A 34 -10.13 -2.62 11.62
CA PRO A 34 -8.93 -3.29 11.14
C PRO A 34 -8.19 -2.41 10.13
N THR A 35 -6.92 -2.12 10.41
CA THR A 35 -6.06 -1.30 9.56
C THR A 35 -5.33 -2.16 8.54
N TYR A 36 -5.43 -1.82 7.25
CA TYR A 36 -4.79 -2.55 6.17
C TYR A 36 -3.56 -1.82 5.63
N ARG A 37 -2.59 -2.59 5.12
CA ARG A 37 -1.39 -2.08 4.44
C ARG A 37 -1.34 -2.59 3.00
N VAL A 38 -1.10 -1.67 2.07
CA VAL A 38 -0.85 -2.00 0.65
C VAL A 38 0.65 -1.89 0.39
N ALA A 39 1.29 -3.01 0.10
CA ALA A 39 2.73 -3.09 -0.14
C ALA A 39 3.01 -3.98 -1.38
N PRO A 40 3.10 -3.38 -2.59
CA PRO A 40 3.47 -4.13 -3.79
C PRO A 40 4.87 -4.74 -3.70
N HIS A 41 5.01 -5.94 -4.27
CA HIS A 41 6.27 -6.69 -4.35
C HIS A 41 6.53 -7.06 -5.82
N PRO A 42 7.19 -6.19 -6.61
CA PRO A 42 7.38 -6.44 -8.03
C PRO A 42 8.10 -7.75 -8.33
N GLY A 43 9.22 -8.05 -7.64
CA GLY A 43 9.86 -9.37 -7.70
C GLY A 43 10.18 -9.91 -9.10
N GLY A 44 10.29 -9.05 -10.12
CA GLY A 44 10.46 -9.42 -11.53
C GLY A 44 9.17 -9.36 -12.38
N VAL A 45 8.01 -9.13 -11.77
CA VAL A 45 6.72 -8.92 -12.42
C VAL A 45 6.55 -7.43 -12.72
N GLY A 46 6.27 -7.08 -13.99
CA GLY A 46 6.14 -5.68 -14.43
C GLY A 46 4.80 -5.02 -14.11
N ARG A 47 3.75 -5.79 -13.81
CA ARG A 47 2.42 -5.29 -13.41
C ARG A 47 1.64 -6.34 -12.65
N ALA A 48 0.83 -5.93 -11.68
CA ALA A 48 -0.20 -6.78 -11.12
C ALA A 48 -1.42 -5.98 -10.69
N GLU A 49 -2.53 -6.68 -10.51
CA GLU A 49 -3.79 -6.15 -10.00
C GLU A 49 -4.34 -7.15 -8.99
N GLY A 50 -4.99 -6.66 -7.95
CA GLY A 50 -5.64 -7.48 -6.95
C GLY A 50 -6.75 -6.75 -6.23
N ARG A 51 -7.65 -7.54 -5.66
CA ARG A 51 -8.79 -7.07 -4.89
C ARG A 51 -8.91 -7.93 -3.64
N LEU A 52 -9.11 -7.27 -2.51
CA LEU A 52 -9.37 -7.90 -1.21
C LEU A 52 -10.68 -7.36 -0.67
N THR A 53 -11.63 -8.26 -0.42
CA THR A 53 -12.86 -7.92 0.31
C THR A 53 -12.59 -8.04 1.81
N THR A 54 -12.86 -6.97 2.54
CA THR A 54 -12.68 -6.92 4.00
C THR A 54 -13.98 -6.54 4.69
N PRO A 55 -14.11 -6.79 6.01
CA PRO A 55 -15.25 -6.28 6.78
C PRO A 55 -15.40 -4.75 6.71
N ALA A 56 -14.29 -4.02 6.53
CA ALA A 56 -14.27 -2.56 6.43
C ALA A 56 -14.48 -2.05 4.98
N GLY A 57 -14.72 -2.94 4.02
CA GLY A 57 -14.92 -2.60 2.62
C GLY A 57 -13.94 -3.29 1.67
N VAL A 58 -14.05 -2.97 0.39
CA VAL A 58 -13.18 -3.51 -0.65
C VAL A 58 -11.91 -2.67 -0.71
N ILE A 59 -10.77 -3.35 -0.87
CA ILE A 59 -9.49 -2.75 -1.22
C ILE A 59 -9.14 -3.30 -2.60
N ALA A 60 -9.07 -2.43 -3.60
CA ALA A 60 -8.54 -2.77 -4.92
C ALA A 60 -7.21 -2.06 -5.11
N ALA A 61 -6.24 -2.72 -5.74
CA ALA A 61 -4.98 -2.10 -6.08
C ALA A 61 -4.46 -2.67 -7.40
N SER A 62 -3.91 -1.79 -8.22
CA SER A 62 -3.19 -2.16 -9.42
C SER A 62 -1.88 -1.40 -9.46
N TRP A 63 -0.83 -2.03 -9.94
CA TRP A 63 0.47 -1.41 -9.99
C TRP A 63 1.25 -1.81 -11.23
N ARG A 64 2.21 -0.96 -11.59
CA ARG A 64 3.15 -1.19 -12.69
C ARG A 64 4.54 -0.80 -12.25
N ASP A 65 5.46 -1.74 -12.34
CA ASP A 65 6.87 -1.48 -12.20
C ASP A 65 7.44 -0.91 -13.51
N ARG A 66 8.14 0.21 -13.44
CA ARG A 66 8.83 0.83 -14.58
C ARG A 66 10.34 0.61 -14.48
N GLY A 67 10.80 -0.23 -13.55
CA GLY A 67 12.21 -0.45 -13.26
C GLY A 67 12.89 0.87 -12.85
N ARG A 68 13.98 1.23 -13.55
CA ARG A 68 14.72 2.49 -13.26
C ARG A 68 13.90 3.76 -13.50
N GLY A 69 12.79 3.67 -14.24
CA GLY A 69 11.86 4.78 -14.46
C GLY A 69 10.93 5.08 -13.27
N GLY A 70 10.84 4.17 -12.30
CA GLY A 70 10.04 4.31 -11.09
C GLY A 70 8.87 3.31 -11.02
N PHE A 71 7.77 3.71 -10.40
CA PHE A 71 6.69 2.82 -10.01
C PHE A 71 5.35 3.54 -10.05
N ASP A 72 4.30 2.86 -10.50
CA ASP A 72 2.91 3.35 -10.49
C ASP A 72 2.06 2.44 -9.62
N LEU A 73 1.23 3.01 -8.76
CA LEU A 73 0.25 2.30 -7.93
C LEU A 73 -1.05 3.09 -7.94
N ASP A 74 -2.13 2.46 -8.37
CA ASP A 74 -3.49 2.92 -8.15
C ASP A 74 -4.09 2.05 -7.05
N VAL A 75 -4.64 2.69 -6.03
CA VAL A 75 -5.31 2.01 -4.92
C VAL A 75 -6.67 2.62 -4.71
N ASP A 76 -7.70 1.80 -4.62
CA ASP A 76 -9.02 2.18 -4.16
C ASP A 76 -9.26 1.52 -2.81
N ALA A 77 -9.22 2.33 -1.76
CA ALA A 77 -9.12 1.83 -0.40
C ALA A 77 -10.14 2.49 0.53
N GLY A 78 -11.12 1.71 0.99
CA GLY A 78 -12.00 2.12 2.09
C GLY A 78 -11.29 2.21 3.45
N ALA A 79 -10.28 1.36 3.71
CA ALA A 79 -9.68 1.17 5.04
C ALA A 79 -8.14 0.95 5.04
N VAL A 80 -7.41 1.53 4.09
CA VAL A 80 -5.94 1.45 4.08
C VAL A 80 -5.35 2.52 5.00
N SER A 81 -4.53 2.07 5.93
CA SER A 81 -3.82 2.93 6.90
C SER A 81 -2.41 3.30 6.44
N GLU A 82 -1.82 2.44 5.61
CA GLU A 82 -0.44 2.56 5.18
C GLU A 82 -0.26 2.07 3.74
N ILE A 83 0.47 2.84 2.94
CA ILE A 83 0.92 2.47 1.60
C ILE A 83 2.43 2.43 1.59
N ALA A 84 3.03 1.32 1.17
CA ALA A 84 4.47 1.19 1.03
C ALA A 84 4.83 0.94 -0.43
N VAL A 85 5.47 1.91 -1.09
CA VAL A 85 5.89 1.80 -2.49
C VAL A 85 7.39 1.51 -2.61
N PRO A 86 7.81 0.58 -3.48
CA PRO A 86 9.22 0.33 -3.74
C PRO A 86 9.87 1.57 -4.36
N VAL A 87 11.10 1.84 -3.97
CA VAL A 87 11.92 2.90 -4.55
C VAL A 87 13.21 2.30 -5.09
N PRO A 88 13.79 2.85 -6.17
CA PRO A 88 15.07 2.36 -6.67
C PRO A 88 16.18 2.42 -5.61
N ASP A 89 17.04 1.41 -5.56
CA ASP A 89 18.17 1.33 -4.60
C ASP A 89 19.21 2.45 -4.76
N SER A 90 19.17 3.17 -5.89
CA SER A 90 20.10 4.25 -6.21
C SER A 90 19.43 5.37 -6.99
N GLY A 91 19.96 6.59 -6.81
CA GLY A 91 19.49 7.80 -7.47
C GLY A 91 18.52 8.62 -6.61
N THR A 92 18.16 9.80 -7.11
CA THR A 92 17.13 10.64 -6.48
C THR A 92 15.78 10.30 -7.07
N TYR A 93 14.76 10.18 -6.23
CA TYR A 93 13.39 9.92 -6.64
C TYR A 93 12.42 10.83 -5.88
N VAL A 94 11.23 10.99 -6.46
CA VAL A 94 10.12 11.73 -5.88
C VAL A 94 8.92 10.81 -5.83
N VAL A 95 8.29 10.71 -4.65
CA VAL A 95 7.02 10.01 -4.46
C VAL A 95 5.90 11.05 -4.43
N ARG A 96 4.88 10.84 -5.26
CA ARG A 96 3.70 11.69 -5.31
C ARG A 96 2.45 10.89 -5.01
N VAL A 97 1.51 11.51 -4.30
CA VAL A 97 0.14 11.03 -4.12
C VAL A 97 -0.79 12.03 -4.80
N ASP A 98 -1.59 11.56 -5.75
CA ASP A 98 -2.49 12.37 -6.57
C ASP A 98 -1.77 13.57 -7.20
N GLY A 99 -0.55 13.33 -7.72
CA GLY A 99 0.30 14.34 -8.34
C GLY A 99 1.05 15.28 -7.37
N ARG A 100 0.74 15.25 -6.06
CA ARG A 100 1.39 16.10 -5.05
C ARG A 100 2.56 15.38 -4.38
N THR A 101 3.68 16.06 -4.19
CA THR A 101 4.87 15.48 -3.57
C THR A 101 4.61 15.08 -2.11
N ALA A 102 4.74 13.79 -1.82
CA ALA A 102 4.70 13.23 -0.46
C ALA A 102 6.12 12.99 0.08
N TRP A 103 7.08 12.70 -0.80
CA TRP A 103 8.48 12.48 -0.45
C TRP A 103 9.43 12.92 -1.57
N ASP A 104 10.53 13.58 -1.21
CA ASP A 104 11.60 14.03 -2.13
C ASP A 104 13.00 14.00 -1.47
N ARG A 105 13.32 12.92 -0.75
CA ARG A 105 14.41 12.74 0.24
C ARG A 105 14.06 13.21 1.65
N THR A 106 13.02 14.03 1.77
CA THR A 106 12.44 14.40 3.06
C THR A 106 10.94 14.17 3.03
N ALA A 107 10.35 13.97 4.21
CA ALA A 107 8.91 13.85 4.36
C ALA A 107 8.24 15.18 4.00
N ARG A 108 7.27 15.17 3.09
CA ARG A 108 6.47 16.35 2.73
C ARG A 108 5.01 16.21 3.12
N ALA A 109 4.48 14.98 3.15
CA ALA A 109 3.12 14.67 3.56
C ALA A 109 3.02 13.23 4.10
N TYR A 110 1.87 12.89 4.70
CA TYR A 110 1.50 11.53 5.10
C TYR A 110 2.54 10.81 5.96
N SER A 111 3.19 11.55 6.87
CA SER A 111 4.24 11.02 7.75
C SER A 111 5.27 10.15 7.00
N ALA A 112 5.59 10.55 5.76
CA ALA A 112 6.35 9.72 4.85
C ALA A 112 7.73 9.36 5.42
N ARG A 113 8.13 8.10 5.32
CA ARG A 113 9.42 7.60 5.80
C ARG A 113 9.98 6.53 4.88
N VAL A 114 11.30 6.36 4.90
CA VAL A 114 11.96 5.25 4.20
C VAL A 114 12.11 4.08 5.15
N ASP A 115 11.79 2.88 4.67
CA ASP A 115 11.88 1.63 5.42
C ASP A 115 12.10 0.46 4.46
N GLY A 116 13.23 -0.24 4.60
CA GLY A 116 13.54 -1.45 3.83
C GLY A 116 13.41 -1.31 2.30
N GLY A 117 13.97 -0.24 1.71
CA GLY A 117 13.90 0.01 0.26
C GLY A 117 12.54 0.48 -0.25
N ARG A 118 11.68 0.94 0.65
CA ARG A 118 10.35 1.47 0.33
C ARG A 118 10.15 2.84 0.96
N VAL A 119 9.29 3.64 0.32
CA VAL A 119 8.70 4.81 0.98
C VAL A 119 7.35 4.38 1.53
N VAL A 120 7.23 4.46 2.85
CA VAL A 120 6.02 4.24 3.62
C VAL A 120 5.29 5.56 3.79
N LEU A 121 3.99 5.57 3.44
CA LEU A 121 3.06 6.67 3.60
C LEU A 121 1.99 6.24 4.60
N ALA A 122 1.85 6.97 5.70
CA ALA A 122 0.87 6.70 6.75
C ALA A 122 -0.16 7.83 6.85
N GLY A 123 -1.41 7.49 7.16
CA GLY A 123 -2.49 8.49 7.24
C GLY A 123 -2.90 9.02 5.86
N VAL A 124 -2.74 8.22 4.81
CA VAL A 124 -3.33 8.51 3.50
C VAL A 124 -4.86 8.38 3.64
N PRO A 125 -5.65 9.42 3.31
CA PRO A 125 -7.09 9.35 3.45
C PRO A 125 -7.68 8.28 2.53
N ALA A 126 -8.75 7.64 2.99
CA ALA A 126 -9.52 6.67 2.23
C ALA A 126 -10.00 7.22 0.86
N GLY A 127 -10.45 6.30 0.02
CA GLY A 127 -10.85 6.53 -1.37
C GLY A 127 -9.76 6.16 -2.37
N SER A 128 -10.00 6.51 -3.63
CA SER A 128 -9.07 6.23 -4.71
C SER A 128 -7.88 7.18 -4.67
N ARG A 129 -6.68 6.61 -4.78
CA ARG A 129 -5.39 7.31 -4.74
C ARG A 129 -4.48 6.78 -5.82
N THR A 130 -3.77 7.69 -6.48
CA THR A 130 -2.68 7.33 -7.39
C THR A 130 -1.35 7.71 -6.75
N VAL A 131 -0.49 6.72 -6.52
CA VAL A 131 0.86 6.90 -6.01
C VAL A 131 1.84 6.67 -7.15
N THR A 132 2.74 7.62 -7.36
CA THR A 132 3.82 7.49 -8.35
C THR A 132 5.17 7.68 -7.71
N VAL A 133 6.12 6.85 -8.11
CA VAL A 133 7.54 7.01 -7.86
C VAL A 133 8.18 7.36 -9.19
N ARG A 134 8.96 8.44 -9.22
CA ARG A 134 9.69 8.87 -10.40
C ARG A 134 11.12 9.22 -10.05
N LYS A 135 12.06 8.85 -10.92
CA LYS A 135 13.42 9.36 -10.85
C LYS A 135 13.40 10.88 -11.04
N ARG A 136 14.20 11.60 -10.27
CA ARG A 136 14.43 13.04 -10.41
C ARG A 136 15.55 13.30 -11.41
#